data_AF-A0A1A7YW00-F1
#
_entry.id   AF-A0A1A7YW00-F1
#
_cell.length_a   1.000
_cell.length_b   1.000
_cell.length_c   1.000
_cell.angle_alpha   90.00
_cell.angle_beta   90.00
_cell.angle_gamma   90.00
#
_symmetry.space_group_name_H-M   'P 1'
#
loop_
_entity.id
_entity.type
_entity.pdbx_description
1 polymer ?
#
loop_
_entity_poly.entity_id
_entity_poly.type
_entity_poly.pdbx_seq_one_letter_code
_entity_poly.pdbx_strand_id
1 'polypeptide(L)'
;MSGAYDEYASQEETTDSFWEVGNYKRTVKRIDDGHRLCNDLMNCIQERAKIEKAYAQQLTEWSKRWKQLVDKGPQYGTVELAWVAVMGEAEKVSELHQEVKNHLVNEDFEKVKNWQKDSYHKQMMGGFKETKEADEGFRKAQKPWAKKLKEVEVAKKSYHMACKEEKLAAAREANSKGEASAPAEQQKKLQEKLEKCKQDSQKAKEKYEKALEELSKCTPLYMEN
;
A
#
# COMPACT_ATOMS: atom_id res chain seq x y z
N MET A 1 23.51 6.55 41.38
CA MET A 1 23.26 5.55 40.30
C MET A 1 21.83 5.76 39.80
N SER A 2 21.63 6.70 38.88
CA SER A 2 20.30 7.17 38.43
C SER A 2 20.27 7.32 36.90
N GLY A 3 20.34 6.21 36.18
CA GLY A 3 20.51 6.24 34.72
C GLY A 3 19.85 5.09 33.98
N ALA A 4 18.63 4.70 34.36
CA ALA A 4 17.94 3.59 33.68
C ALA A 4 16.43 3.80 33.45
N TYR A 5 15.89 5.00 33.66
CA TYR A 5 14.44 5.25 33.49
C TYR A 5 14.07 6.08 32.25
N ASP A 6 15.04 6.55 31.45
CA ASP A 6 14.78 7.36 30.26
C ASP A 6 14.79 6.56 28.94
N GLU A 7 15.01 5.24 28.97
CA GLU A 7 15.09 4.41 27.74
C GLU A 7 13.76 3.73 27.33
N TYR A 8 12.69 3.91 28.12
CA TYR A 8 11.33 3.48 27.74
C TYR A 8 10.48 4.65 27.24
N ALA A 9 11.11 5.62 26.56
CA ALA A 9 10.39 6.59 25.73
C ALA A 9 9.78 5.84 24.53
N SER A 10 8.67 5.15 24.79
CA SER A 10 7.59 4.80 23.87
C SER A 10 8.02 4.78 22.41
N GLN A 11 8.65 3.69 21.98
CA GLN A 11 8.42 3.22 20.63
C GLN A 11 6.95 2.80 20.59
N GLU A 12 6.05 3.76 20.35
CA GLU A 12 4.72 3.44 19.87
C GLU A 12 4.94 2.62 18.60
N GLU A 13 4.72 1.31 18.68
CA GLU A 13 4.64 0.45 17.51
C GLU A 13 3.57 1.06 16.61
N THR A 14 4.00 1.82 15.60
CA THR A 14 3.11 2.30 14.57
C THR A 14 2.59 1.07 13.87
N THR A 15 1.37 0.68 14.22
CA THR A 15 0.77 -0.52 13.65
C THR A 15 0.57 -0.31 12.16
N ASP A 16 0.75 -1.35 11.36
CA ASP A 16 0.49 -1.32 9.92
C ASP A 16 -1.02 -1.36 9.59
N SER A 17 -1.88 -1.06 10.58
CA SER A 17 -3.33 -1.08 10.45
C SER A 17 -3.80 -0.05 9.44
N PHE A 18 -4.80 -0.42 8.64
CA PHE A 18 -5.42 0.47 7.66
C PHE A 18 -5.99 1.76 8.29
N TRP A 19 -6.49 1.65 9.52
CA TRP A 19 -7.16 2.75 10.23
C TRP A 19 -6.21 3.80 10.80
N GLU A 20 -4.90 3.54 10.78
CA GLU A 20 -3.92 4.55 11.14
C GLU A 20 -3.89 5.69 10.13
N VAL A 21 -3.52 6.88 10.61
CA VAL A 21 -3.50 8.09 9.78
C VAL A 21 -2.55 7.90 8.60
N GLY A 22 -3.10 7.94 7.38
CA GLY A 22 -2.34 7.80 6.14
C GLY A 22 -2.06 6.36 5.67
N ASN A 23 -2.44 5.32 6.43
CA ASN A 23 -2.16 3.92 6.01
C ASN A 23 -3.05 3.43 4.85
N TYR A 24 -4.13 4.16 4.54
CA TYR A 24 -4.93 3.97 3.32
C TYR A 24 -4.12 4.11 2.02
N LYS A 25 -2.92 4.70 2.06
CA LYS A 25 -2.03 4.86 0.89
C LYS A 25 -1.73 3.55 0.17
N ARG A 26 -1.70 2.40 0.87
CA ARG A 26 -1.54 1.08 0.22
C ARG A 26 -2.71 0.78 -0.73
N THR A 27 -3.93 1.13 -0.33
CA THR A 27 -5.13 0.97 -1.17
C THR A 27 -5.10 1.90 -2.38
N VAL A 28 -4.69 3.16 -2.20
CA VAL A 28 -4.55 4.13 -3.30
C VAL A 28 -3.49 3.67 -4.30
N LYS A 29 -2.32 3.22 -3.82
CA LYS A 29 -1.24 2.71 -4.68
C LYS A 29 -1.68 1.55 -5.56
N ARG A 30 -2.60 0.70 -5.08
CA ARG A 30 -3.14 -0.43 -5.84
C ARG A 30 -3.81 0.01 -7.16
N ILE A 31 -4.28 1.26 -7.25
CA ILE A 31 -4.84 1.82 -8.48
C ILE A 31 -3.74 1.96 -9.54
N ASP A 32 -2.61 2.60 -9.20
CA ASP A 32 -1.45 2.74 -10.08
C ASP A 32 -0.86 1.38 -10.46
N ASP A 33 -0.77 0.46 -9.49
CA ASP A 33 -0.30 -0.90 -9.72
C ASP A 33 -1.23 -1.67 -10.67
N GLY A 34 -2.55 -1.43 -10.64
CA GLY A 34 -3.51 -2.02 -11.58
C GLY A 34 -3.26 -1.61 -13.03
N HIS A 35 -2.97 -0.33 -13.28
CA HIS A 35 -2.57 0.13 -14.62
C HIS A 35 -1.28 -0.55 -15.07
N ARG A 36 -0.29 -0.67 -14.18
CA ARG A 36 0.97 -1.37 -14.46
C ARG A 36 0.72 -2.85 -14.81
N LEU A 37 -0.11 -3.55 -14.06
CA LEU A 37 -0.43 -4.96 -14.32
C LEU A 37 -1.09 -5.17 -15.70
N CYS A 38 -1.86 -4.20 -16.20
CA CYS A 38 -2.36 -4.25 -17.57
C CYS A 38 -1.23 -4.21 -18.60
N ASN A 39 -0.18 -3.41 -18.38
CA ASN A 39 1.00 -3.41 -19.25
C ASN A 39 1.75 -4.74 -19.17
N ASP A 40 1.92 -5.27 -17.96
CA ASP A 40 2.60 -6.55 -17.76
C ASP A 40 1.86 -7.69 -18.48
N LEU A 41 0.52 -7.69 -18.43
CA LEU A 41 -0.32 -8.64 -19.18
C LEU A 41 -0.21 -8.44 -20.70
N MET A 42 -0.29 -7.21 -21.19
CA MET A 42 -0.12 -6.90 -22.62
C MET A 42 1.25 -7.36 -23.15
N ASN A 43 2.32 -7.13 -22.38
CA ASN A 43 3.66 -7.59 -22.71
C ASN A 43 3.73 -9.12 -22.73
N CYS A 44 3.15 -9.78 -21.73
CA CYS A 44 3.07 -11.25 -21.67
C CYS A 44 2.37 -11.84 -22.91
N ILE A 45 1.22 -11.29 -23.30
CA ILE A 45 0.50 -11.67 -24.52
C ILE A 45 1.38 -11.47 -25.76
N GLN A 46 2.04 -10.31 -25.85
CA GLN A 46 2.89 -9.98 -27.00
C GLN A 46 4.11 -10.91 -27.12
N GLU A 47 4.74 -11.26 -25.99
CA GLU A 47 5.83 -12.23 -25.95
C GLU A 47 5.37 -13.62 -26.40
N ARG A 48 4.22 -14.08 -25.90
CA ARG A 48 3.63 -15.35 -26.34
C ARG A 48 3.33 -15.34 -27.84
N ALA A 49 2.74 -14.26 -28.35
CA ALA A 49 2.45 -14.11 -29.78
C ALA A 49 3.72 -14.15 -30.66
N LYS A 50 4.87 -13.69 -30.16
CA LYS A 50 6.16 -13.82 -30.88
C LYS A 50 6.61 -15.28 -30.98
N ILE A 51 6.37 -16.09 -29.95
CA ILE A 51 6.69 -17.53 -29.97
C ILE A 51 5.85 -18.23 -31.04
N GLU A 52 4.55 -17.96 -31.07
CA GLU A 52 3.62 -18.51 -32.08
C GLU A 52 4.09 -18.16 -33.51
N LYS A 53 4.45 -16.89 -33.74
CA LYS A 53 5.00 -16.44 -35.02
C LYS A 53 6.29 -17.17 -35.40
N ALA A 54 7.21 -17.32 -34.45
CA ALA A 54 8.50 -17.95 -34.71
C ALA A 54 8.36 -19.44 -35.08
N TYR A 55 7.46 -20.17 -34.41
CA TYR A 55 7.19 -21.56 -34.73
C TYR A 55 6.58 -21.71 -36.14
N ALA A 56 5.56 -20.92 -36.45
CA ALA A 56 4.96 -20.87 -37.78
C ALA A 56 5.99 -20.56 -38.89
N GLN A 57 6.86 -19.56 -38.65
CA GLN A 57 7.93 -19.22 -39.60
C GLN A 57 8.88 -20.39 -39.87
N GLN A 58 9.32 -21.08 -38.82
CA GLN A 58 10.20 -22.24 -38.96
C GLN A 58 9.52 -23.38 -39.76
N LEU A 59 8.24 -23.64 -39.52
CA LEU A 59 7.46 -24.63 -40.29
C LEU A 59 7.35 -24.25 -41.77
N THR A 60 7.06 -22.99 -42.07
CA THR A 60 6.98 -22.49 -43.46
C THR A 60 8.32 -22.60 -44.18
N GLU A 61 9.41 -22.20 -43.53
CA GLU A 61 10.76 -22.30 -44.09
C GLU A 61 11.20 -23.76 -44.31
N TRP A 62 10.93 -24.63 -43.32
CA TRP A 62 11.20 -26.06 -43.42
C TRP A 62 10.41 -26.72 -44.55
N SER A 63 9.10 -26.45 -44.64
CA SER A 63 8.24 -26.97 -45.72
C SER A 63 8.78 -26.55 -47.08
N LYS A 64 9.04 -25.25 -47.27
CA LYS A 64 9.55 -24.70 -48.53
C LYS A 64 10.87 -25.35 -48.93
N ARG A 65 11.81 -25.50 -47.99
CA ARG A 65 13.11 -26.14 -48.22
C ARG A 65 12.94 -27.58 -48.68
N TRP A 66 12.15 -28.38 -47.96
CA TRP A 66 12.04 -29.81 -48.25
C TRP A 66 11.23 -30.09 -49.51
N LYS A 67 10.21 -29.29 -49.83
CA LYS A 67 9.52 -29.39 -51.11
C LYS A 67 10.51 -29.22 -52.28
N GLN A 68 11.39 -28.23 -52.22
CA GLN A 68 12.43 -28.01 -53.24
C GLN A 68 13.46 -29.14 -53.33
N LEU A 69 13.81 -29.76 -52.20
CA LEU A 69 14.76 -30.88 -52.18
C LEU A 69 14.14 -32.17 -52.73
N VAL A 70 12.86 -32.44 -52.42
CA VAL A 70 12.13 -33.60 -52.93
C VAL A 70 11.89 -33.47 -54.44
N ASP A 71 11.42 -32.30 -54.90
CA ASP A 71 11.17 -32.00 -56.32
C ASP A 71 12.42 -32.16 -57.20
N LYS A 72 13.61 -31.83 -56.67
CA LYS A 72 14.89 -32.02 -57.35
C LYS A 72 15.54 -33.38 -57.09
N GLY A 73 14.92 -34.19 -56.25
CA GLY A 73 15.44 -35.49 -55.82
C GLY A 73 15.08 -36.61 -56.80
N PRO A 74 15.62 -37.81 -56.59
CA PRO A 74 15.34 -38.98 -57.44
C PRO A 74 14.05 -39.73 -57.05
N GLN A 75 13.27 -39.22 -56.09
CA GLN A 75 12.04 -39.85 -55.62
C GLN A 75 10.86 -39.38 -56.47
N TYR A 76 10.08 -40.31 -57.02
CA TYR A 76 8.92 -40.00 -57.87
C TYR A 76 7.67 -40.81 -57.49
N GLY A 77 6.56 -40.51 -58.16
CA GLY A 77 5.33 -41.30 -58.11
C GLY A 77 4.54 -41.10 -56.81
N THR A 78 3.73 -42.07 -56.42
CA THR A 78 2.82 -41.91 -55.27
C THR A 78 3.53 -41.74 -53.93
N VAL A 79 4.75 -42.26 -53.79
CA VAL A 79 5.57 -42.09 -52.58
C VAL A 79 6.11 -40.66 -52.47
N GLU A 80 6.45 -40.03 -53.59
CA GLU A 80 6.80 -38.60 -53.62
C GLU A 80 5.64 -37.74 -53.11
N LEU A 81 4.42 -38.01 -53.60
CA LEU A 81 3.21 -37.32 -53.13
C LEU A 81 2.99 -37.49 -51.62
N ALA A 82 3.17 -38.70 -51.11
CA ALA A 82 3.06 -38.97 -49.67
C ALA A 82 4.11 -38.22 -48.86
N TRP A 83 5.34 -38.09 -49.37
CA TRP A 83 6.39 -37.31 -48.71
C TRP A 83 6.07 -35.81 -48.73
N VAL A 84 5.68 -35.26 -49.89
CA VAL A 84 5.27 -33.86 -50.03
C VAL A 84 4.06 -33.52 -49.14
N ALA A 85 3.18 -34.48 -48.87
CA ALA A 85 2.05 -34.29 -47.97
C ALA A 85 2.49 -33.92 -46.53
N VAL A 86 3.65 -34.39 -46.06
CA VAL A 86 4.20 -33.99 -44.74
C VAL A 86 4.49 -32.49 -44.71
N MET A 87 5.04 -31.94 -45.80
CA MET A 87 5.26 -30.50 -45.93
C MET A 87 3.94 -29.72 -46.02
N GLY A 88 2.90 -30.31 -46.64
CA GLY A 88 1.56 -29.74 -46.65
C GLY A 88 0.89 -29.70 -45.26
N GLU A 89 1.18 -30.66 -44.38
CA GLU A 89 0.75 -30.62 -42.99
C GLU A 89 1.42 -29.46 -42.22
N ALA A 90 2.74 -29.32 -42.34
CA ALA A 90 3.48 -28.25 -41.68
C ALA A 90 3.03 -26.84 -42.10
N GLU A 91 2.63 -26.65 -43.37
CA GLU A 91 2.04 -25.39 -43.85
C GLU A 91 0.71 -25.07 -43.17
N LYS A 92 -0.18 -26.06 -43.04
CA LYS A 92 -1.47 -25.88 -42.36
C LYS A 92 -1.28 -25.60 -40.87
N VAL A 93 -0.35 -26.28 -40.21
CA VAL A 93 0.00 -25.99 -38.82
C VAL A 93 0.56 -24.57 -38.69
N SER A 94 1.43 -24.14 -39.60
CA SER A 94 1.93 -22.76 -39.64
C SER A 94 0.79 -21.74 -39.73
N GLU A 95 -0.18 -21.96 -40.62
CA GLU A 95 -1.37 -21.10 -40.75
C GLU A 95 -2.16 -21.00 -39.44
N LEU A 96 -2.44 -22.13 -38.78
CA LEU A 96 -3.12 -22.15 -37.47
C LEU A 96 -2.36 -21.35 -36.41
N HIS A 97 -1.04 -21.48 -36.35
CA HIS A 97 -0.23 -20.71 -35.40
C HIS A 97 -0.18 -19.20 -35.73
N GLN A 98 -0.23 -18.83 -37.01
CA GLN A 98 -0.41 -17.42 -37.40
C GLN A 98 -1.78 -16.88 -36.97
N GLU A 99 -2.84 -17.68 -37.08
CA GLU A 99 -4.17 -17.31 -36.58
C GLU A 99 -4.16 -17.10 -35.06
N VAL A 100 -3.54 -17.99 -34.28
CA VAL A 100 -3.39 -17.82 -32.83
C VAL A 100 -2.67 -16.51 -32.51
N LYS A 101 -1.52 -16.26 -33.18
CA LYS A 101 -0.78 -15.00 -33.02
C LYS A 101 -1.63 -13.78 -33.35
N ASN A 102 -2.47 -13.85 -34.39
CA ASN A 102 -3.31 -12.74 -34.81
C ASN A 102 -4.45 -12.49 -33.82
N HIS A 103 -5.10 -13.52 -33.30
CA HIS A 103 -6.11 -13.36 -32.24
C HIS A 103 -5.51 -12.75 -30.97
N LEU A 104 -4.36 -13.25 -30.52
CA LEU A 104 -3.67 -12.72 -29.34
C LEU A 104 -3.37 -11.21 -29.47
N VAL A 105 -2.91 -10.76 -30.64
CA VAL A 105 -2.49 -9.35 -30.83
C VAL A 105 -3.65 -8.44 -31.22
N ASN A 106 -4.52 -8.87 -32.12
CA ASN A 106 -5.56 -8.00 -32.68
C ASN A 106 -6.82 -7.99 -31.84
N GLU A 107 -7.03 -9.01 -31.00
CA GLU A 107 -8.15 -9.07 -30.07
C GLU A 107 -7.72 -8.92 -28.63
N ASP A 108 -6.98 -9.88 -28.08
CA ASP A 108 -6.78 -9.94 -26.62
C ASP A 108 -5.93 -8.78 -26.11
N PHE A 109 -4.82 -8.50 -26.79
CA PHE A 109 -3.97 -7.35 -26.49
C PHE A 109 -4.74 -6.03 -26.66
N GLU A 110 -5.44 -5.83 -27.77
CA GLU A 110 -6.20 -4.58 -27.99
C GLU A 110 -7.39 -4.44 -27.02
N LYS A 111 -8.03 -5.53 -26.59
CA LYS A 111 -9.06 -5.51 -25.53
C LYS A 111 -8.48 -4.99 -24.22
N VAL A 112 -7.33 -5.51 -23.77
CA VAL A 112 -6.66 -5.03 -22.53
C VAL A 112 -6.24 -3.58 -22.66
N LYS A 113 -5.66 -3.19 -23.81
CA LYS A 113 -5.22 -1.83 -24.09
C LYS A 113 -6.36 -0.82 -24.08
N ASN A 114 -7.48 -1.14 -24.71
CA ASN A 114 -8.66 -0.29 -24.73
C ASN A 114 -9.27 -0.18 -23.33
N TRP A 115 -9.40 -1.31 -22.62
CA TRP A 115 -9.88 -1.30 -21.23
C TRP A 115 -8.99 -0.44 -20.32
N GLN A 116 -7.66 -0.55 -20.43
CA GLN A 116 -6.72 0.27 -19.67
C GLN A 116 -6.90 1.75 -19.98
N LYS A 117 -7.03 2.12 -21.26
CA LYS A 117 -7.24 3.51 -21.69
C LYS A 117 -8.54 4.10 -21.12
N ASP A 118 -9.62 3.31 -21.11
CA ASP A 118 -10.93 3.76 -20.63
C ASP A 118 -11.03 3.76 -19.10
N SER A 119 -10.19 2.98 -18.42
CA SER A 119 -10.20 2.86 -16.96
C SER A 119 -9.22 3.80 -16.24
N TYR A 120 -8.19 4.28 -16.93
CA TYR A 120 -7.11 5.08 -16.33
C TYR A 120 -6.84 6.37 -17.10
N HIS A 121 -7.13 7.51 -16.50
CA HIS A 121 -7.05 8.81 -17.17
C HIS A 121 -5.86 9.62 -16.67
N LYS A 122 -4.81 9.74 -17.51
CA LYS A 122 -3.61 10.52 -17.17
C LYS A 122 -3.94 12.01 -16.98
N GLN A 123 -3.35 12.61 -15.95
CA GLN A 123 -3.46 14.05 -15.69
C GLN A 123 -2.26 14.82 -16.26
N MET A 124 -2.45 16.12 -16.56
CA MET A 124 -1.39 16.99 -17.07
C MET A 124 -0.18 17.11 -16.12
N MET A 125 -0.40 17.02 -14.81
CA MET A 125 0.65 17.12 -13.78
C MET A 125 1.26 15.77 -13.41
N GLY A 126 0.99 14.72 -14.20
CA GLY A 126 1.39 13.34 -13.90
C GLY A 126 0.38 12.60 -13.01
N GLY A 127 0.49 11.27 -13.00
CA GLY A 127 -0.44 10.38 -12.29
C GLY A 127 -1.78 10.17 -12.99
N PHE A 128 -2.64 9.37 -12.36
CA PHE A 128 -4.00 9.08 -12.83
C PHE A 128 -5.05 9.84 -12.03
N LYS A 129 -6.11 10.24 -12.72
CA LYS A 129 -7.28 10.90 -12.12
C LYS A 129 -7.89 10.05 -11.01
N GLU A 130 -8.02 8.74 -11.25
CA GLU A 130 -8.62 7.77 -10.34
C GLU A 130 -7.83 7.67 -9.03
N THR A 131 -6.48 7.62 -9.13
CA THR A 131 -5.58 7.61 -7.98
C THR A 131 -5.74 8.87 -7.14
N LYS A 132 -5.81 10.04 -7.80
CA LYS A 132 -5.99 11.32 -7.12
C LYS A 132 -7.34 11.42 -6.42
N GLU A 133 -8.42 11.03 -7.09
CA GLU A 133 -9.77 11.05 -6.52
C GLU A 133 -9.87 10.15 -5.28
N ALA A 134 -9.25 8.96 -5.32
CA ALA A 134 -9.18 8.08 -4.17
C ALA A 134 -8.38 8.66 -2.99
N ASP A 135 -7.19 9.23 -3.24
CA ASP A 135 -6.39 9.88 -2.17
C ASP A 135 -7.13 11.08 -1.56
N GLU A 136 -7.75 11.92 -2.39
CA GLU A 136 -8.55 13.07 -1.92
C GLU A 136 -9.76 12.61 -1.10
N GLY A 137 -10.44 11.54 -1.52
CA GLY A 137 -11.53 10.89 -0.79
C GLY A 137 -11.10 10.45 0.61
N PHE A 138 -10.04 9.65 0.71
CA PHE A 138 -9.51 9.20 2.00
C PHE A 138 -9.04 10.35 2.89
N ARG A 139 -8.33 11.34 2.34
CA ARG A 139 -7.92 12.53 3.10
C ARG A 139 -9.13 13.27 3.66
N LYS A 140 -10.18 13.44 2.86
CA LYS A 140 -11.39 14.14 3.27
C LYS A 140 -12.11 13.39 4.39
N ALA A 141 -12.26 12.07 4.26
CA ALA A 141 -12.88 11.21 5.28
C ALA A 141 -12.08 11.17 6.59
N GLN A 142 -10.75 11.07 6.50
CA GLN A 142 -9.88 10.92 7.68
C GLN A 142 -9.58 12.24 8.40
N LYS A 143 -9.64 13.39 7.71
CA LYS A 143 -9.22 14.70 8.26
C LYS A 143 -9.90 15.09 9.58
N PRO A 144 -11.23 14.96 9.77
CA PRO A 144 -11.88 15.31 11.03
C PRO A 144 -11.40 14.43 12.20
N TRP A 145 -11.28 13.12 11.95
CA TRP A 145 -10.83 12.16 12.96
C TRP A 145 -9.36 12.36 13.31
N ALA A 146 -8.49 12.54 12.32
CA ALA A 146 -7.07 12.81 12.55
C ALA A 146 -6.83 14.11 13.34
N LYS A 147 -7.68 15.13 13.13
CA LYS A 147 -7.65 16.36 13.95
C LYS A 147 -7.97 16.06 15.42
N LYS A 148 -9.01 15.25 15.69
CA LYS A 148 -9.39 14.84 17.05
C LYS A 148 -8.35 13.95 17.70
N LEU A 149 -7.75 13.02 16.96
CA LEU A 149 -6.65 12.20 17.44
C LEU A 149 -5.45 13.07 17.87
N LYS A 150 -5.13 14.12 17.11
CA LYS A 150 -4.07 15.05 17.49
C LYS A 150 -4.39 15.81 18.79
N GLU A 151 -5.65 16.19 19.00
CA GLU A 151 -6.10 16.81 20.26
C GLU A 151 -5.95 15.84 21.45
N VAL A 152 -6.30 14.56 21.25
CA VAL A 152 -6.09 13.47 22.23
C VAL A 152 -4.60 13.33 22.57
N GLU A 153 -3.72 13.27 21.58
CA GLU A 153 -2.27 13.12 21.82
C GLU A 153 -1.65 14.30 22.56
N VAL A 154 -2.12 15.53 22.32
CA VAL A 154 -1.70 16.72 23.09
C VAL A 154 -2.18 16.64 24.54
N ALA A 155 -3.45 16.24 24.76
CA ALA A 155 -4.02 16.11 26.10
C ALA A 155 -3.37 14.96 26.91
N LYS A 156 -3.10 13.82 26.26
CA LYS A 156 -2.34 12.68 26.82
C LYS A 156 -0.97 13.11 27.32
N LYS A 157 -0.20 13.81 26.48
CA LYS A 157 1.13 14.35 26.85
C LYS A 157 1.02 15.31 28.04
N SER A 158 0.03 16.19 28.03
CA SER A 158 -0.20 17.16 29.11
C SER A 158 -0.54 16.45 30.43
N TYR A 159 -1.40 15.44 30.39
CA TYR A 159 -1.76 14.62 31.55
C TYR A 159 -0.56 13.84 32.11
N HIS A 160 0.22 13.18 31.25
CA HIS A 160 1.42 12.46 31.68
C HIS A 160 2.47 13.38 32.32
N MET A 161 2.66 14.59 31.79
CA MET A 161 3.53 15.59 32.40
C MET A 161 3.04 16.01 33.79
N ALA A 162 1.75 16.31 33.94
CA ALA A 162 1.16 16.67 35.23
C ALA A 162 1.28 15.55 36.27
N CYS A 163 1.06 14.28 35.86
CA CYS A 163 1.29 13.12 36.72
C CYS A 163 2.76 12.98 37.16
N LYS A 164 3.71 13.26 36.25
CA LYS A 164 5.14 13.24 36.56
C LYS A 164 5.48 14.32 37.58
N GLU A 165 4.97 15.54 37.40
CA GLU A 165 5.18 16.64 38.35
C GLU A 165 4.55 16.38 39.71
N GLU A 166 3.35 15.81 39.76
CA GLU A 166 2.68 15.39 40.99
C GLU A 166 3.51 14.37 41.76
N LYS A 167 4.01 13.31 41.08
CA LYS A 167 4.90 12.31 41.69
C LYS A 167 6.19 12.94 42.23
N LEU A 168 6.78 13.88 41.50
CA LEU A 168 7.97 14.61 41.94
C LEU A 168 7.69 15.50 43.15
N ALA A 169 6.54 16.18 43.19
CA ALA A 169 6.12 16.99 44.34
C ALA A 169 5.86 16.11 45.58
N ALA A 170 5.20 14.96 45.41
CA ALA A 170 4.94 14.00 46.47
C ALA A 170 6.24 13.43 47.06
N ALA A 171 7.20 13.06 46.21
CA ALA A 171 8.51 12.59 46.65
C ALA A 171 9.29 13.67 47.43
N ARG A 172 9.24 14.93 47.00
CA ARG A 172 9.89 16.05 47.72
C ARG A 172 9.24 16.33 49.08
N GLU A 173 7.91 16.23 49.17
CA GLU A 173 7.18 16.40 50.43
C GLU A 173 7.52 15.27 51.42
N ALA A 174 7.54 14.02 50.94
CA ALA A 174 7.91 12.86 51.75
C ALA A 174 9.37 12.93 52.25
N ASN A 175 10.31 13.31 51.39
CA ASN A 175 11.72 13.46 51.77
C ASN A 175 11.90 14.56 52.82
N SER A 176 11.20 15.69 52.67
CA SER A 176 11.28 16.79 53.65
C SER A 176 10.69 16.44 55.02
N LYS A 177 9.76 15.48 55.11
CA LYS A 177 9.25 14.96 56.39
C LYS A 177 10.24 14.02 57.07
N GLY A 178 11.11 13.36 56.32
CA GLY A 178 12.16 12.49 56.84
C GLY A 178 13.35 13.26 57.43
N GLU A 179 13.55 14.52 57.05
CA GLU A 179 14.58 15.41 57.59
C GLU A 179 14.09 16.14 58.85
N ALA A 180 14.61 15.77 60.03
CA ALA A 180 14.13 16.20 61.35
C ALA A 180 14.29 17.70 61.68
N SER A 181 14.71 18.56 60.73
CA SER A 181 14.96 19.99 60.97
C SER A 181 14.30 20.94 59.96
N ALA A 182 13.38 20.46 59.10
CA ALA A 182 12.73 21.33 58.12
C ALA A 182 11.76 22.32 58.82
N PRO A 183 11.88 23.65 58.59
CA PRO A 183 10.97 24.63 59.18
C PRO A 183 9.50 24.39 58.79
N ALA A 184 8.57 24.63 59.73
CA ALA A 184 7.12 24.42 59.51
C ALA A 184 6.58 25.17 58.27
N GLU A 185 7.12 26.35 57.98
CA GLU A 185 6.75 27.14 56.80
C GLU A 185 7.23 26.52 55.47
N GLN A 186 8.39 25.85 55.48
CA GLN A 186 8.87 25.10 54.33
C GLN A 186 8.03 23.84 54.08
N GLN A 187 7.62 23.14 55.14
CA GLN A 187 6.72 21.99 55.02
C GLN A 187 5.35 22.40 54.46
N LYS A 188 4.78 23.51 54.96
CA LYS A 188 3.51 24.05 54.46
C LYS A 188 3.60 24.39 52.96
N LYS A 189 4.69 25.01 52.52
CA LYS A 189 4.92 25.35 51.10
C LYS A 189 5.01 24.11 50.20
N LEU A 190 5.63 23.03 50.68
CA LEU A 190 5.68 21.76 49.95
C LEU A 190 4.31 21.09 49.84
N GLN A 191 3.50 21.14 50.91
CA GLN A 191 2.12 20.65 50.89
C GLN A 191 1.23 21.44 49.92
N GLU A 192 1.28 22.77 49.96
CA GLU A 192 0.54 23.63 49.02
C GLU A 192 0.93 23.34 47.56
N LYS A 193 2.23 23.11 47.30
CA LYS A 193 2.71 22.73 45.98
C LYS A 193 2.21 21.35 45.54
N LEU A 194 2.18 20.36 46.44
CA LEU A 194 1.64 19.03 46.16
C LEU A 194 0.15 19.11 45.83
N GLU A 195 -0.64 19.82 46.63
CA GLU A 195 -2.08 19.98 46.38
C GLU A 195 -2.35 20.69 45.05
N LYS A 196 -1.53 21.70 44.69
CA LYS A 196 -1.61 22.32 43.36
C LYS A 196 -1.34 21.30 42.24
N CYS A 197 -0.26 20.52 42.35
CA CYS A 197 0.06 19.50 41.34
C CYS A 197 -1.04 18.43 41.21
N LYS A 198 -1.68 18.02 42.31
CA LYS A 198 -2.84 17.11 42.27
C LYS A 198 -4.01 17.71 41.52
N GLN A 199 -4.35 18.98 41.78
CA GLN A 199 -5.42 19.68 41.06
C GLN A 199 -5.10 19.83 39.57
N ASP A 200 -3.85 20.14 39.22
CA ASP A 200 -3.43 20.29 37.83
C ASP A 200 -3.45 18.94 37.08
N SER A 201 -3.04 17.85 37.74
CA SER A 201 -3.13 16.48 37.26
C SER A 201 -4.58 16.05 37.00
N GLN A 202 -5.49 16.32 37.95
CA GLN A 202 -6.91 16.03 37.80
C GLN A 202 -7.55 16.84 36.65
N LYS A 203 -7.25 18.13 36.53
CA LYS A 203 -7.73 18.96 35.41
C LYS A 203 -7.19 18.48 34.06
N ALA A 204 -5.93 18.03 34.01
CA ALA A 204 -5.35 17.47 32.79
C ALA A 204 -5.99 16.13 32.42
N LYS A 205 -6.33 15.30 33.41
CA LYS A 205 -7.08 14.05 33.23
C LYS A 205 -8.45 14.30 32.62
N GLU A 206 -9.24 15.21 33.17
CA GLU A 206 -10.58 15.55 32.66
C GLU A 206 -10.53 16.05 31.20
N LYS A 207 -9.52 16.86 30.85
CA LYS A 207 -9.29 17.29 29.46
C LYS A 207 -8.94 16.13 28.53
N TYR A 208 -8.12 15.19 29.00
CA TYR A 208 -7.75 14.01 28.23
C TYR A 208 -8.94 13.07 28.01
N GLU A 209 -9.71 12.78 29.06
CA GLU A 209 -10.92 11.96 28.99
C GLU A 209 -11.97 12.57 28.06
N LYS A 210 -12.18 13.90 28.12
CA LYS A 210 -13.06 14.61 27.19
C LYS A 210 -12.60 14.49 25.74
N ALA A 211 -11.30 14.64 25.47
CA ALA A 211 -10.77 14.49 24.12
C ALA A 211 -10.97 13.06 23.58
N LEU A 212 -10.79 12.04 24.44
CA LEU A 212 -11.05 10.64 24.08
C LEU A 212 -12.53 10.40 23.77
N GLU A 213 -13.44 10.95 24.56
CA GLU A 213 -14.89 10.84 24.32
C GLU A 213 -15.29 11.49 22.98
N GLU A 214 -14.76 12.67 22.69
CA GLU A 214 -14.99 13.35 21.41
C GLU A 214 -14.46 12.56 20.20
N LEU A 215 -13.28 11.92 20.35
CA LEU A 215 -12.72 11.02 19.32
C LEU A 215 -13.60 9.78 19.12
N SER A 216 -14.05 9.16 20.22
CA SER A 216 -14.93 7.99 20.16
C SER A 216 -16.25 8.32 19.48
N LYS A 217 -16.81 9.52 19.70
CA LYS A 217 -18.07 9.97 19.07
C LYS A 217 -17.94 10.15 17.56
N CYS A 218 -16.79 10.58 17.05
CA CYS A 218 -16.60 10.77 15.60
C CYS A 218 -16.06 9.53 14.87
N THR A 219 -15.63 8.49 15.60
CA THR A 219 -15.05 7.27 15.01
C THR A 219 -16.04 6.49 14.12
N PRO A 220 -17.32 6.29 14.49
CA PRO A 220 -18.26 5.60 13.60
C PRO A 220 -18.44 6.30 12.25
N LEU A 221 -18.57 7.63 12.26
CA LEU A 221 -18.67 8.43 11.04
C LEU A 221 -17.37 8.38 10.21
N TYR A 222 -16.21 8.33 10.86
CA TYR A 222 -14.94 8.12 10.17
C TYR A 222 -14.88 6.76 9.47
N MET A 223 -15.39 5.69 10.10
CA MET A 223 -15.37 4.35 9.52
C MET A 223 -16.39 4.16 8.39
N GLU A 224 -17.47 4.94 8.39
CA GLU A 224 -18.51 4.90 7.34
C GLU A 224 -18.09 5.64 6.05
N ASN A 225 -17.33 6.73 6.18
CA ASN A 225 -16.89 7.57 5.06
C ASN A 225 -15.59 7.09 4.41
#